data_AF-A0AA88U725-F1
#
_entry.id   AF-A0AA88U725-F1
#
_cell.length_a   1.000
_cell.length_b   1.000
_cell.length_c   1.000
_cell.angle_alpha   90.00
_cell.angle_beta   90.00
_cell.angle_gamma   90.00
#
_symmetry.space_group_name_H-M   'P 1'
#
loop_
_entity.id
_entity.type
_entity.pdbx_description
1 polymer ?
#
loop_
_entity_poly.entity_id
_entity_poly.type
_entity_poly.pdbx_seq_one_letter_code
_entity_poly.pdbx_strand_id
1 'polypeptide(L)'
;MSLTAHSTHQTSTSTYMPFGTTLFCLESGCVGFEEPETILQLMAQMSFKSLGANQGLQAFDYGGVLKCLKSKAILRKIGKQSEVINPNRSRITLLLKAIGVIETQEQEKTLIAIVEKELEIFLRRRKNAFDPNKNFSGRKANMAYIEWYMKVSANKGGYYDCYKNARSRGREELQNKEKIVKDQRILTQHWIKTVEDIERKSQNEGASIPNSFKYAGTTYRRMVEPLDIAEYYNLGKTNYLKEGRSEHYKVLELWLKSDQIFENKHHVGMTEDSCFWAHVEEANISCGVLKDGETGPRDKERTLEKLVEFENYLMSSIEKYSVSTEVFSEGSTFMKWWQDYITIRGNSYESKLTSFMKNKKESSGSMVLMEYKSCGTYTF
;
A
#
# COMPACT_ATOMS: atom_id res chain seq x y z
N MET A 1 -55.75 0.99 -36.11
CA MET A 1 -55.43 1.74 -34.88
C MET A 1 -54.87 0.75 -33.89
N SER A 2 -53.61 0.99 -33.52
CA SER A 2 -52.80 0.23 -32.56
C SER A 2 -53.40 0.21 -31.16
N LEU A 3 -53.02 -0.81 -30.38
CA LEU A 3 -52.70 -0.77 -28.94
C LEU A 3 -52.09 -2.14 -28.58
N THR A 4 -50.81 -2.38 -28.89
CA THR A 4 -49.68 -2.41 -27.93
C THR A 4 -49.89 -3.30 -26.70
N ALA A 5 -49.61 -4.60 -26.84
CA ALA A 5 -49.29 -5.47 -25.71
C ALA A 5 -47.89 -5.10 -25.19
N HIS A 6 -47.83 -4.56 -23.98
CA HIS A 6 -46.59 -4.28 -23.27
C HIS A 6 -45.98 -5.62 -22.83
N SER A 7 -44.83 -5.96 -23.40
CA SER A 7 -43.96 -7.04 -22.90
C SER A 7 -43.34 -6.57 -21.59
N THR A 8 -43.91 -7.00 -20.47
CA THR A 8 -43.29 -6.88 -19.15
C THR A 8 -42.12 -7.85 -19.07
N HIS A 9 -40.89 -7.32 -19.11
CA HIS A 9 -39.70 -8.03 -18.64
C HIS A 9 -39.87 -8.33 -17.14
N GLN A 10 -40.34 -9.53 -16.80
CA GLN A 10 -40.23 -10.06 -15.44
C GLN A 10 -38.76 -10.40 -15.17
N THR A 11 -38.02 -9.47 -14.58
CA THR A 11 -36.74 -9.78 -13.94
C THR A 11 -37.05 -10.51 -12.63
N SER A 12 -37.11 -11.84 -12.67
CA SER A 12 -37.09 -12.65 -11.44
C SER A 12 -35.74 -12.45 -10.75
N THR A 13 -35.71 -11.60 -9.72
CA THR A 13 -34.54 -11.39 -8.87
C THR A 13 -34.36 -12.61 -7.96
N SER A 14 -33.49 -13.54 -8.36
CA SER A 14 -33.04 -14.65 -7.49
C SER A 14 -32.34 -14.09 -6.25
N THR A 15 -32.67 -14.60 -5.06
CA THR A 15 -31.95 -14.32 -3.81
C THR A 15 -30.58 -15.01 -3.75
N TYR A 16 -30.30 -15.96 -4.64
CA TYR A 16 -29.06 -16.73 -4.68
C TYR A 16 -28.21 -16.32 -5.88
N MET A 17 -26.90 -16.16 -5.65
CA MET A 17 -25.90 -15.96 -6.70
C MET A 17 -24.91 -17.12 -6.81
N PRO A 18 -24.51 -17.48 -8.04
CA PRO A 18 -23.45 -18.45 -8.26
C PRO A 18 -22.10 -17.90 -7.77
N PHE A 19 -21.22 -18.77 -7.28
CA PHE A 19 -19.86 -18.43 -6.86
C PHE A 19 -18.84 -19.44 -7.42
N GLY A 20 -17.59 -18.98 -7.57
CA GLY A 20 -16.51 -19.80 -8.12
C GLY A 20 -16.58 -19.97 -9.64
N THR A 21 -15.88 -20.99 -10.16
CA THR A 21 -15.83 -21.28 -11.59
C THR A 21 -16.93 -22.26 -11.97
N THR A 22 -17.82 -21.87 -12.88
CA THR A 22 -18.83 -22.74 -13.48
C THR A 22 -18.37 -23.25 -14.84
N LEU A 23 -18.47 -24.56 -15.06
CA LEU A 23 -18.18 -25.19 -16.35
C LEU A 23 -19.48 -25.63 -17.02
N PHE A 24 -19.82 -25.01 -18.15
CA PHE A 24 -20.94 -25.44 -18.99
C PHE A 24 -20.46 -26.50 -19.99
N CYS A 25 -21.06 -27.69 -19.90
CA CYS A 25 -20.74 -28.84 -20.76
C CYS A 25 -21.77 -28.94 -21.90
N LEU A 26 -21.27 -28.85 -23.12
CA LEU A 26 -22.02 -28.92 -24.37
C LEU A 26 -21.63 -30.19 -25.12
N GLU A 27 -22.46 -30.60 -26.09
CA GLU A 27 -22.06 -31.68 -26.99
C GLU A 27 -20.74 -31.35 -27.69
N SER A 28 -20.52 -30.10 -28.13
CA SER A 28 -19.31 -29.66 -28.85
C SER A 28 -18.06 -29.47 -27.98
N GLY A 29 -18.17 -29.51 -26.65
CA GLY A 29 -17.06 -29.29 -25.71
C GLY A 29 -17.51 -28.67 -24.39
N CYS A 30 -16.62 -27.96 -23.68
CA CYS A 30 -16.98 -27.25 -22.46
C CYS A 30 -16.49 -25.79 -22.50
N VAL A 31 -17.24 -24.92 -21.82
CA VAL A 31 -16.93 -23.50 -21.68
C VAL A 31 -17.05 -23.09 -20.21
N GLY A 32 -15.97 -22.56 -19.63
CA GLY A 32 -15.96 -22.09 -18.24
C GLY A 32 -16.30 -20.60 -18.11
N PHE A 33 -16.91 -20.20 -17.01
CA PHE A 33 -17.07 -18.80 -16.62
C PHE A 33 -16.83 -18.67 -15.11
N GLU A 34 -16.30 -17.51 -14.69
CA GLU A 34 -16.08 -17.18 -13.27
C GLU A 34 -16.98 -16.04 -12.81
N GLU A 35 -17.59 -15.32 -13.76
CA GLU A 35 -18.32 -14.07 -13.50
C GLU A 35 -19.77 -14.39 -13.08
N PRO A 36 -20.18 -14.07 -11.84
CA PRO A 36 -21.45 -14.53 -11.28
C PRO A 36 -22.68 -14.10 -12.09
N GLU A 37 -22.72 -12.87 -12.56
CA GLU A 37 -23.85 -12.30 -13.28
C GLU A 37 -24.03 -12.95 -14.66
N THR A 38 -22.93 -13.22 -15.37
CA THR A 38 -22.86 -13.96 -16.63
C THR A 38 -23.32 -15.39 -16.40
N ILE A 39 -22.82 -16.04 -15.35
CA ILE A 39 -23.24 -17.41 -15.00
C ILE A 39 -24.74 -17.44 -14.74
N LEU A 40 -25.27 -16.51 -13.95
CA LEU A 40 -26.69 -16.42 -13.65
C LEU A 40 -27.50 -16.17 -14.93
N GLN A 41 -27.07 -15.23 -15.77
CA GLN A 41 -27.75 -14.90 -17.01
C GLN A 41 -27.78 -16.10 -17.97
N LEU A 42 -26.66 -16.82 -18.11
CA LEU A 42 -26.57 -18.03 -18.93
C LEU A 42 -27.46 -19.17 -18.38
N MET A 43 -27.46 -19.38 -17.06
CA MET A 43 -28.33 -20.37 -16.40
C MET A 43 -29.82 -20.02 -16.60
N ALA A 44 -30.19 -18.75 -16.47
CA ALA A 44 -31.55 -18.29 -16.70
C ALA A 44 -32.01 -18.59 -18.14
N GLN A 45 -31.17 -18.31 -19.14
CA GLN A 45 -31.47 -18.62 -20.54
C GLN A 45 -31.64 -20.12 -20.80
N MET A 46 -30.82 -20.97 -20.16
CA MET A 46 -30.97 -22.43 -20.24
C MET A 46 -32.28 -22.92 -19.61
N SER A 47 -32.63 -22.38 -18.44
CA SER A 47 -33.84 -22.77 -17.70
C SER A 47 -35.12 -22.41 -18.46
N PHE A 48 -35.17 -21.24 -19.13
CA PHE A 48 -36.34 -20.77 -19.85
C PHE A 48 -36.75 -21.70 -21.01
N LYS A 49 -35.79 -22.36 -21.67
CA LYS A 49 -36.08 -23.35 -22.72
C LYS A 49 -36.38 -24.75 -22.19
N SER A 50 -35.94 -25.07 -20.98
CA SER A 50 -36.27 -26.34 -20.30
C SER A 50 -37.72 -26.41 -19.82
N LEU A 51 -38.44 -25.28 -19.73
CA LEU A 51 -39.83 -25.23 -19.23
C LEU A 51 -40.85 -26.01 -20.09
N GLY A 52 -40.47 -26.50 -21.28
CA GLY A 52 -41.30 -27.39 -22.11
C GLY A 52 -41.18 -28.88 -21.78
N ALA A 53 -40.21 -29.28 -20.95
CA ALA A 53 -40.00 -30.67 -20.55
C ALA A 53 -40.17 -30.78 -19.04
N ASN A 54 -41.23 -31.47 -18.60
CA ASN A 54 -41.39 -31.92 -17.22
C ASN A 54 -40.22 -32.85 -16.84
N GLN A 55 -39.10 -32.27 -16.41
CA GLN A 55 -37.98 -33.00 -15.84
C GLN A 55 -37.87 -32.58 -14.37
N GLY A 56 -38.74 -33.17 -13.53
CA GLY A 56 -38.42 -33.26 -12.11
C GLY A 56 -37.08 -33.96 -11.93
N LEU A 57 -36.32 -33.63 -10.87
CA LEU A 57 -34.94 -34.07 -10.58
C LEU A 57 -34.64 -35.49 -11.10
N GLN A 58 -34.22 -35.58 -12.35
CA GLN A 58 -33.74 -36.81 -12.94
C GLN A 58 -32.25 -36.85 -12.65
N ALA A 59 -31.74 -38.01 -12.21
CA ALA A 59 -30.30 -38.18 -12.00
C ALA A 59 -29.56 -37.87 -13.31
N PHE A 60 -28.83 -36.76 -13.34
CA PHE A 60 -28.10 -36.31 -14.51
C PHE A 60 -26.82 -37.15 -14.67
N ASP A 61 -26.62 -37.77 -15.84
CA ASP A 61 -25.47 -38.64 -16.10
C ASP A 61 -24.19 -37.84 -16.36
N TYR A 62 -23.55 -37.39 -15.28
CA TYR A 62 -22.22 -36.78 -15.34
C TYR A 62 -21.14 -37.75 -15.87
N GLY A 63 -21.33 -39.06 -15.74
CA GLY A 63 -20.40 -40.07 -16.26
C GLY A 63 -20.34 -40.05 -17.79
N GLY A 64 -21.50 -39.98 -18.44
CA GLY A 64 -21.63 -39.81 -19.89
C GLY A 64 -21.00 -38.51 -20.38
N VAL A 65 -21.21 -37.41 -19.66
CA VAL A 65 -20.60 -36.10 -19.97
C VAL A 65 -19.08 -36.17 -19.92
N LEU A 66 -18.51 -36.73 -18.84
CA LEU A 66 -17.05 -36.87 -18.69
C LEU A 66 -16.43 -37.76 -19.78
N LYS A 67 -17.10 -38.86 -20.13
CA LYS A 67 -16.66 -39.77 -21.20
C LYS A 67 -16.63 -39.05 -22.56
N CYS A 68 -17.65 -38.24 -22.86
CA CYS A 68 -17.71 -37.45 -24.09
C CYS A 68 -16.59 -36.40 -24.15
N LEU A 69 -16.37 -35.67 -23.05
CA LEU A 69 -15.28 -34.69 -22.94
C LEU A 69 -13.90 -35.33 -23.14
N LYS A 70 -13.66 -36.49 -22.54
CA LYS A 70 -12.41 -37.25 -22.68
C LYS A 70 -12.15 -37.64 -24.15
N SER A 71 -13.16 -38.17 -24.84
CA SER A 71 -13.05 -38.53 -26.25
C SER A 71 -12.74 -37.34 -27.15
N LYS A 72 -13.33 -36.17 -26.89
CA LYS A 72 -13.08 -34.95 -27.68
C LYS A 72 -11.74 -34.28 -27.41
N ALA A 73 -11.24 -34.35 -26.18
CA ALA A 73 -9.89 -33.87 -25.84
C ALA A 73 -8.81 -34.63 -26.63
N ILE A 74 -9.01 -35.93 -26.86
CA ILE A 74 -8.12 -36.76 -27.68
C ILE A 74 -8.14 -36.32 -29.16
N LEU A 75 -9.33 -36.07 -29.71
CA LEU A 75 -9.49 -35.61 -31.11
C LEU A 75 -8.90 -34.20 -31.34
N ARG A 76 -9.04 -33.29 -30.38
CA ARG A 76 -8.46 -31.93 -30.46
C ARG A 76 -6.93 -31.91 -30.47
N LYS A 77 -6.27 -32.92 -29.90
CA LYS A 77 -4.80 -33.06 -29.92
C LYS A 77 -4.24 -33.32 -31.33
N ILE A 78 -5.11 -33.71 -32.27
CA ILE A 78 -4.75 -34.14 -33.64
C ILE A 78 -4.98 -33.02 -34.68
N GLY A 79 -5.75 -31.97 -34.35
CA GLY A 79 -6.05 -30.85 -35.25
C GLY A 79 -5.33 -29.54 -34.87
N LYS A 80 -4.78 -28.82 -35.85
CA LYS A 80 -4.16 -27.49 -35.65
C LYS A 80 -5.19 -26.46 -35.15
N GLN A 81 -4.83 -25.72 -34.10
CA GLN A 81 -5.59 -24.57 -33.61
C GLN A 81 -5.48 -23.41 -34.62
N SER A 82 -6.61 -22.89 -35.11
CA SER A 82 -6.62 -21.56 -35.74
C SER A 82 -6.60 -20.49 -34.65
N GLU A 83 -5.86 -19.40 -34.86
CA GLU A 83 -5.87 -18.24 -33.97
C GLU A 83 -7.26 -17.61 -33.90
N VAL A 84 -7.88 -17.69 -32.72
CA VAL A 84 -9.18 -17.08 -32.45
C VAL A 84 -8.94 -15.62 -32.05
N ILE A 85 -9.34 -14.69 -32.92
CA ILE A 85 -9.13 -13.23 -32.76
C ILE A 85 -9.80 -12.68 -31.49
N ASN A 86 -10.87 -13.32 -30.99
CA ASN A 86 -11.48 -12.99 -29.70
C ASN A 86 -12.00 -14.25 -28.98
N PRO A 87 -11.24 -14.81 -28.01
CA PRO A 87 -11.57 -16.05 -27.33
C PRO A 87 -12.88 -15.98 -26.53
N ASN A 88 -13.15 -14.83 -25.90
CA ASN A 88 -14.32 -14.67 -25.03
C ASN A 88 -15.61 -14.56 -25.85
N ARG A 89 -15.61 -13.76 -26.92
CA ARG A 89 -16.72 -13.69 -27.87
C ARG A 89 -17.07 -15.06 -28.42
N SER A 90 -16.05 -15.78 -28.89
CA SER A 90 -16.22 -17.11 -29.48
C SER A 90 -16.81 -18.12 -28.49
N ARG A 91 -16.40 -18.05 -27.22
CA ARG A 91 -16.93 -18.88 -26.13
C ARG A 91 -18.40 -18.58 -25.83
N ILE A 92 -18.76 -17.30 -25.74
CA ILE A 92 -20.14 -16.85 -25.51
C ILE A 92 -21.03 -17.24 -26.71
N THR A 93 -20.59 -16.95 -27.94
CA THR A 93 -21.32 -17.32 -29.16
C THR A 93 -21.52 -18.83 -29.26
N LEU A 94 -20.48 -19.64 -28.98
CA LEU A 94 -20.58 -21.10 -29.01
C LEU A 94 -21.63 -21.61 -28.02
N LEU A 95 -21.63 -21.06 -26.80
CA LEU A 95 -22.57 -21.44 -25.75
C LEU A 95 -24.00 -21.03 -26.10
N LEU A 96 -24.24 -19.78 -26.51
CA LEU A 96 -25.57 -19.29 -26.88
C LEU A 96 -26.16 -20.04 -28.09
N LYS A 97 -25.33 -20.41 -29.07
CA LYS A 97 -25.75 -21.25 -30.20
C LYS A 97 -26.14 -22.65 -29.77
N ALA A 98 -25.37 -23.27 -28.87
CA ALA A 98 -25.65 -24.62 -28.40
C ALA A 98 -26.89 -24.70 -27.50
N ILE A 99 -27.22 -23.63 -26.76
CA ILE A 99 -28.47 -23.53 -25.99
C ILE A 99 -29.67 -23.20 -26.92
N GLY A 100 -29.41 -22.84 -28.17
CA GLY A 100 -30.45 -22.48 -29.14
C GLY A 100 -31.15 -21.16 -28.83
N VAL A 101 -30.53 -20.26 -28.06
CA VAL A 101 -31.09 -18.94 -27.67
C VAL A 101 -31.19 -17.97 -28.86
N ILE A 102 -30.55 -18.32 -29.98
CA ILE A 102 -30.43 -17.47 -31.16
C ILE A 102 -31.51 -17.87 -32.18
N GLU A 103 -32.59 -17.10 -32.21
CA GLU A 103 -33.67 -17.24 -33.21
C GLU A 103 -33.52 -16.20 -34.33
N THR A 104 -32.83 -15.08 -34.07
CA THR A 104 -32.53 -14.02 -35.04
C THR A 104 -31.10 -13.47 -34.88
N GLN A 105 -30.49 -13.01 -35.97
CA GLN A 105 -29.14 -12.41 -35.95
C GLN A 105 -29.06 -11.17 -35.04
N GLU A 106 -30.16 -10.45 -34.81
CA GLU A 106 -30.16 -9.20 -34.04
C GLU A 106 -30.23 -9.45 -32.53
N GLN A 107 -30.98 -10.47 -32.09
CA GLN A 107 -30.97 -10.94 -30.70
C GLN A 107 -29.61 -11.53 -30.32
N GLU A 108 -28.97 -12.29 -31.24
CA GLU A 108 -27.62 -12.84 -31.05
C GLU A 108 -26.62 -11.73 -30.74
N LYS A 109 -26.57 -10.69 -31.56
CA LYS A 109 -25.65 -9.55 -31.36
C LYS A 109 -25.88 -8.85 -30.03
N THR A 110 -27.14 -8.66 -29.63
CA THR A 110 -27.50 -7.92 -28.41
C THR A 110 -27.10 -8.69 -27.15
N LEU A 111 -27.43 -9.99 -27.06
CA LEU A 111 -27.08 -10.84 -25.92
C LEU A 111 -25.57 -11.03 -25.80
N ILE A 112 -24.86 -11.25 -26.92
CA ILE A 112 -23.40 -11.34 -26.92
C ILE A 112 -22.80 -10.04 -26.38
N ALA A 113 -23.26 -8.87 -26.83
CA ALA A 113 -22.72 -7.59 -26.38
C ALA A 113 -22.93 -7.35 -24.87
N ILE A 114 -24.07 -7.75 -24.30
CA ILE A 114 -24.34 -7.63 -22.86
C ILE A 114 -23.38 -8.52 -22.06
N VAL A 115 -23.29 -9.80 -22.42
CA VAL A 115 -22.42 -10.75 -21.70
C VAL A 115 -20.94 -10.40 -21.89
N GLU A 116 -20.53 -9.95 -23.08
CA GLU A 116 -19.18 -9.45 -23.32
C GLU A 116 -18.84 -8.25 -22.42
N LYS A 117 -19.78 -7.30 -22.29
CA LYS A 117 -19.59 -6.11 -21.46
C LYS A 117 -19.46 -6.46 -19.97
N GLU A 118 -20.31 -7.33 -19.44
CA GLU A 118 -20.21 -7.78 -18.04
C GLU A 118 -18.90 -8.53 -17.78
N LEU A 119 -18.52 -9.43 -18.69
CA LEU A 119 -17.25 -10.15 -18.60
C LEU A 119 -16.05 -9.18 -18.69
N GLU A 120 -16.12 -8.15 -19.53
CA GLU A 120 -15.08 -7.12 -19.61
C GLU A 120 -14.98 -6.31 -18.31
N ILE A 121 -16.11 -5.90 -17.73
CA ILE A 121 -16.18 -5.22 -16.44
C ILE A 121 -15.54 -6.10 -15.35
N PHE A 122 -15.90 -7.38 -15.29
CA PHE A 122 -15.33 -8.33 -14.34
C PHE A 122 -13.83 -8.53 -14.55
N LEU A 123 -13.36 -8.72 -15.79
CA LEU A 123 -11.94 -8.89 -16.08
C LEU A 123 -11.15 -7.62 -15.73
N ARG A 124 -11.72 -6.43 -15.95
CA ARG A 124 -11.13 -5.16 -15.49
C ARG A 124 -11.09 -5.09 -13.97
N ARG A 125 -12.17 -5.44 -13.27
CA ARG A 125 -12.21 -5.52 -11.80
C ARG A 125 -11.16 -6.50 -11.28
N ARG A 126 -11.03 -7.69 -11.87
CA ARG A 126 -10.07 -8.73 -11.50
C ARG A 126 -8.62 -8.33 -11.80
N LYS A 127 -8.37 -7.65 -12.92
CA LYS A 127 -7.06 -7.08 -13.24
C LYS A 127 -6.66 -5.99 -12.24
N ASN A 128 -7.63 -5.23 -11.75
CA ASN A 128 -7.45 -4.19 -10.75
C ASN A 128 -7.55 -4.71 -9.30
N ALA A 129 -7.91 -5.99 -9.13
CA ALA A 129 -8.03 -6.61 -7.82
C ALA A 129 -6.65 -6.66 -7.16
N PHE A 130 -6.65 -6.48 -5.85
CA PHE A 130 -5.45 -6.54 -5.04
C PHE A 130 -4.78 -7.91 -5.16
N ASP A 131 -3.65 -7.97 -5.86
CA ASP A 131 -2.79 -9.15 -5.94
C ASP A 131 -1.56 -8.91 -5.04
N PRO A 132 -1.50 -9.57 -3.87
CA PRO A 132 -0.41 -9.37 -2.91
C PRO A 132 0.99 -9.56 -3.51
N ASN A 133 1.15 -10.49 -4.45
CA ASN A 133 2.45 -10.84 -5.03
C ASN A 133 2.91 -9.86 -6.11
N LYS A 134 1.98 -9.28 -6.88
CA LYS A 134 2.30 -8.25 -7.88
C LYS A 134 2.50 -6.88 -7.28
N ASN A 135 1.89 -6.60 -6.13
CA ASN A 135 1.93 -5.29 -5.50
C ASN A 135 3.36 -4.94 -5.02
N PHE A 136 4.12 -5.94 -4.58
CA PHE A 136 5.44 -5.76 -3.99
C PHE A 136 6.57 -5.45 -4.98
N SER A 137 6.57 -6.08 -6.15
CA SER A 137 7.70 -5.99 -7.09
C SER A 137 7.77 -4.65 -7.83
N GLY A 138 6.61 -4.06 -8.16
CA GLY A 138 6.54 -2.85 -8.98
C GLY A 138 7.03 -1.56 -8.30
N ARG A 139 7.22 -1.56 -6.97
CA ARG A 139 7.58 -0.34 -6.19
C ARG A 139 8.95 -0.40 -5.53
N LYS A 140 9.67 -1.52 -5.63
CA LYS A 140 11.04 -1.66 -5.10
C LYS A 140 12.02 -0.63 -5.68
N ALA A 141 11.85 -0.26 -6.96
CA ALA A 141 12.69 0.74 -7.60
C ALA A 141 12.55 2.13 -6.96
N ASN A 142 11.33 2.55 -6.62
CA ASN A 142 11.09 3.83 -5.94
C ASN A 142 11.69 3.81 -4.51
N MET A 143 11.52 2.71 -3.79
CA MET A 143 12.11 2.52 -2.45
C MET A 143 13.64 2.58 -2.50
N ALA A 144 14.26 1.85 -3.43
CA ALA A 144 15.71 1.85 -3.61
C ALA A 144 16.27 3.23 -3.98
N TYR A 145 15.51 4.05 -4.72
CA TYR A 145 15.92 5.42 -5.02
C TYR A 145 15.90 6.32 -3.79
N ILE A 146 14.90 6.18 -2.91
CA ILE A 146 14.87 6.89 -1.62
C ILE A 146 16.02 6.42 -0.72
N GLU A 147 16.28 5.11 -0.64
CA GLU A 147 17.43 4.58 0.11
C GLU A 147 18.77 5.11 -0.41
N TRP A 148 18.93 5.21 -1.74
CA TRP A 148 20.10 5.85 -2.34
C TRP A 148 20.21 7.31 -1.92
N TYR A 149 19.10 8.06 -1.96
CA TYR A 149 19.05 9.46 -1.53
C TYR A 149 19.43 9.63 -0.06
N MET A 150 18.98 8.72 0.80
CA MET A 150 19.38 8.68 2.21
C MET A 150 20.88 8.55 2.37
N LYS A 151 21.49 7.60 1.65
CA LYS A 151 22.94 7.36 1.70
C LYS A 151 23.77 8.56 1.22
N VAL A 152 23.40 9.18 0.09
CA VAL A 152 24.15 10.34 -0.43
C VAL A 152 23.95 11.61 0.38
N SER A 153 22.86 11.69 1.16
CA SER A 153 22.54 12.83 2.01
C SER A 153 23.13 12.75 3.41
N ALA A 154 23.58 11.57 3.87
CA ALA A 154 24.10 11.34 5.22
C ALA A 154 25.19 12.35 5.62
N ASN A 155 26.15 12.58 4.72
CA ASN A 155 27.28 13.51 4.94
C ASN A 155 26.93 14.99 4.67
N LYS A 156 25.70 15.29 4.25
CA LYS A 156 25.22 16.65 3.97
C LYS A 156 24.21 17.14 5.02
N GLY A 157 24.24 16.60 6.23
CA GLY A 157 23.28 16.93 7.29
C GLY A 157 22.06 16.00 7.36
N GLY A 158 22.06 14.90 6.60
CA GLY A 158 20.97 13.91 6.60
C GLY A 158 19.88 14.21 5.58
N TYR A 159 19.15 13.17 5.18
CA TYR A 159 18.18 13.25 4.08
C TYR A 159 16.96 14.12 4.40
N TYR A 160 16.54 14.16 5.67
CA TYR A 160 15.48 15.03 6.15
C TYR A 160 15.81 16.51 5.88
N ASP A 161 16.97 16.96 6.33
CA ASP A 161 17.41 18.35 6.20
C ASP A 161 17.77 18.71 4.75
N CYS A 162 18.36 17.78 3.99
CA CYS A 162 18.56 17.95 2.54
C CYS A 162 17.21 18.20 1.84
N TYR A 163 16.20 17.38 2.14
CA TYR A 163 14.90 17.48 1.51
C TYR A 163 14.16 18.75 1.92
N LYS A 164 14.15 19.07 3.23
CA LYS A 164 13.51 20.29 3.76
C LYS A 164 14.11 21.55 3.15
N ASN A 165 15.45 21.63 3.11
CA ASN A 165 16.19 22.83 2.74
C ASN A 165 16.73 22.85 1.30
N ALA A 166 16.27 21.94 0.42
CA ALA A 166 16.83 21.75 -0.93
C ALA A 166 16.94 23.05 -1.75
N ARG A 167 15.94 23.94 -1.64
CA ARG A 167 15.93 25.23 -2.36
C ARG A 167 17.11 26.12 -1.97
N SER A 168 17.51 26.10 -0.70
CA SER A 168 18.61 26.89 -0.17
C SER A 168 19.98 26.28 -0.45
N ARG A 169 20.02 25.02 -0.90
CA ARG A 169 21.26 24.24 -1.09
C ARG A 169 21.73 24.15 -2.55
N GLY A 170 20.97 24.70 -3.49
CA GLY A 170 21.37 24.87 -4.90
C GLY A 170 20.55 24.05 -5.89
N ARG A 171 20.90 24.19 -7.18
CA ARG A 171 20.14 23.62 -8.31
C ARG A 171 20.11 22.09 -8.31
N GLU A 172 21.23 21.45 -7.99
CA GLU A 172 21.35 19.99 -7.99
C GLU A 172 20.47 19.33 -6.91
N GLU A 173 20.51 19.86 -5.69
CA GLU A 173 19.66 19.38 -4.59
C GLU A 173 18.17 19.60 -4.88
N LEU A 174 17.81 20.69 -5.58
CA LEU A 174 16.44 20.92 -6.01
C LEU A 174 15.97 19.87 -7.04
N GLN A 175 16.81 19.52 -8.02
CA GLN A 175 16.49 18.46 -9.00
C GLN A 175 16.35 17.09 -8.32
N ASN A 176 17.24 16.78 -7.38
CA ASN A 176 17.15 15.55 -6.58
C ASN A 176 15.83 15.51 -5.78
N LYS A 177 15.47 16.62 -5.13
CA LYS A 177 14.18 16.73 -4.42
C LYS A 177 12.99 16.50 -5.34
N GLU A 178 12.95 17.08 -6.53
CA GLU A 178 11.84 16.87 -7.47
C GLU A 178 11.63 15.41 -7.83
N LYS A 179 12.71 14.64 -7.98
CA LYS A 179 12.61 13.20 -8.23
C LYS A 179 12.14 12.45 -6.99
N ILE A 180 12.66 12.78 -5.81
CA ILE A 180 12.23 12.18 -4.54
C ILE A 180 10.76 12.45 -4.25
N VAL A 181 10.27 13.67 -4.50
CA VAL A 181 8.84 14.03 -4.35
C VAL A 181 7.96 13.14 -5.24
N LYS A 182 8.40 12.83 -6.47
CA LYS A 182 7.65 11.93 -7.36
C LYS A 182 7.58 10.52 -6.78
N ASP A 183 8.72 9.98 -6.34
CA ASP A 183 8.80 8.62 -5.79
C ASP A 183 8.03 8.49 -4.46
N GLN A 184 8.14 9.49 -3.59
CA GLN A 184 7.35 9.64 -2.36
C GLN A 184 5.85 9.58 -2.66
N ARG A 185 5.35 10.42 -3.58
CA ARG A 185 3.91 10.46 -3.94
C ARG A 185 3.42 9.12 -4.50
N ILE A 186 4.22 8.48 -5.35
CA ILE A 186 3.90 7.17 -5.92
C ILE A 186 3.79 6.11 -4.81
N LEU A 187 4.73 6.10 -3.88
CA LEU A 187 4.73 5.17 -2.75
C LEU A 187 3.56 5.43 -1.81
N THR A 188 3.28 6.69 -1.48
CA THR A 188 2.17 7.06 -0.60
C THR A 188 0.82 6.66 -1.17
N GLN A 189 0.56 6.93 -2.46
CA GLN A 189 -0.68 6.48 -3.10
C GLN A 189 -0.82 4.95 -3.10
N HIS A 190 0.28 4.26 -3.34
CA HIS A 190 0.31 2.80 -3.32
C HIS A 190 0.03 2.22 -1.93
N TRP A 191 0.67 2.77 -0.88
CA TRP A 191 0.50 2.28 0.48
C TRP A 191 -0.86 2.63 1.07
N ILE A 192 -1.43 3.80 0.76
CA ILE A 192 -2.81 4.13 1.12
C ILE A 192 -3.76 3.06 0.57
N LYS A 193 -3.69 2.78 -0.75
CA LYS A 193 -4.54 1.77 -1.37
C LYS A 193 -4.30 0.37 -0.79
N THR A 194 -3.03 0.02 -0.55
CA THR A 194 -2.65 -1.29 0.01
C THR A 194 -3.21 -1.49 1.42
N VAL A 195 -3.14 -0.45 2.26
CA VAL A 195 -3.72 -0.46 3.61
C VAL A 195 -5.24 -0.64 3.54
N GLU A 196 -5.93 0.13 2.70
CA GLU A 196 -7.39 -0.01 2.50
C GLU A 196 -7.80 -1.41 2.04
N ASP A 197 -7.07 -1.97 1.07
CA ASP A 197 -7.37 -3.29 0.52
C ASP A 197 -7.13 -4.42 1.55
N ILE A 198 -6.06 -4.33 2.34
CA ILE A 198 -5.74 -5.31 3.39
C ILE A 198 -6.71 -5.22 4.56
N GLU A 199 -7.04 -4.02 5.04
CA GLU A 199 -8.02 -3.82 6.12
C GLU A 199 -9.39 -4.37 5.71
N ARG A 200 -9.86 -4.03 4.50
CA ARG A 200 -11.13 -4.55 3.97
C ARG A 200 -11.13 -6.08 3.90
N LYS A 201 -10.02 -6.67 3.43
CA LYS A 201 -9.89 -8.13 3.36
C LYS A 201 -9.87 -8.78 4.74
N SER A 202 -9.11 -8.21 5.67
CA SER A 202 -9.01 -8.71 7.05
C SER A 202 -10.36 -8.67 7.75
N GLN A 203 -11.12 -7.58 7.58
CA GLN A 203 -12.48 -7.43 8.13
C GLN A 203 -13.48 -8.42 7.52
N ASN A 204 -13.41 -8.67 6.21
CA ASN A 204 -14.36 -9.55 5.51
C ASN A 204 -14.05 -11.05 5.68
N GLU A 205 -12.76 -11.41 5.72
CA GLU A 205 -12.31 -12.82 5.68
C GLU A 205 -11.73 -13.30 7.02
N GLY A 206 -11.63 -12.45 8.03
CA GLY A 206 -10.95 -12.75 9.30
C GLY A 206 -9.45 -13.05 9.12
N ALA A 207 -8.87 -12.64 7.99
CA ALA A 207 -7.51 -12.98 7.62
C ALA A 207 -6.50 -12.15 8.42
N SER A 208 -5.46 -12.81 8.94
CA SER A 208 -4.32 -12.13 9.55
C SER A 208 -3.52 -11.37 8.50
N ILE A 209 -2.99 -10.21 8.89
CA ILE A 209 -2.16 -9.37 8.03
C ILE A 209 -0.85 -10.13 7.72
N PRO A 210 -0.49 -10.36 6.45
CA PRO A 210 0.71 -11.12 6.14
C PRO A 210 1.97 -10.38 6.58
N ASN A 211 2.92 -11.11 7.16
CA ASN A 211 4.16 -10.54 7.70
C ASN A 211 4.94 -9.71 6.68
N SER A 212 4.97 -10.10 5.40
CA SER A 212 5.63 -9.33 4.34
C SER A 212 5.16 -7.88 4.27
N PHE A 213 3.84 -7.64 4.41
CA PHE A 213 3.26 -6.29 4.43
C PHE A 213 3.62 -5.52 5.71
N LYS A 214 3.68 -6.19 6.87
CA LYS A 214 4.15 -5.57 8.11
C LYS A 214 5.59 -5.07 7.97
N TYR A 215 6.48 -5.91 7.46
CA TYR A 215 7.89 -5.54 7.23
C TYR A 215 8.01 -4.38 6.25
N ALA A 216 7.44 -4.50 5.06
CA ALA A 216 7.64 -3.48 4.04
C ALA A 216 6.88 -2.19 4.30
N GLY A 217 5.72 -2.27 4.94
CA GLY A 217 4.99 -1.10 5.41
C GLY A 217 5.78 -0.35 6.48
N THR A 218 6.46 -1.07 7.36
CA THR A 218 7.37 -0.48 8.35
C THR A 218 8.58 0.19 7.70
N THR A 219 9.23 -0.47 6.73
CA THR A 219 10.36 0.12 6.00
C THR A 219 9.93 1.38 5.23
N TYR A 220 8.78 1.32 4.54
CA TYR A 220 8.20 2.47 3.86
C TYR A 220 7.92 3.63 4.83
N ARG A 221 7.23 3.36 5.94
CA ARG A 221 6.91 4.36 6.95
C ARG A 221 8.17 5.05 7.48
N ARG A 222 9.22 4.28 7.81
CA ARG A 222 10.50 4.82 8.32
C ARG A 222 11.28 5.64 7.28
N MET A 223 11.10 5.37 5.98
CA MET A 223 11.76 6.14 4.91
C MET A 223 11.00 7.41 4.51
N VAL A 224 9.67 7.31 4.45
CA VAL A 224 8.85 8.30 3.75
C VAL A 224 8.16 9.27 4.70
N GLU A 225 7.72 8.81 5.88
CA GLU A 225 7.04 9.69 6.84
C GLU A 225 7.92 10.89 7.27
N PRO A 226 9.24 10.76 7.45
CA PRO A 226 10.11 11.92 7.67
C PRO A 226 10.08 12.96 6.55
N LEU A 227 9.89 12.55 5.29
CA LEU A 227 9.78 13.48 4.15
C LEU A 227 8.43 14.21 4.17
N ASP A 228 7.35 13.52 4.53
CA ASP A 228 6.03 14.14 4.73
C ASP A 228 6.05 15.13 5.90
N ILE A 229 6.75 14.80 7.00
CA ILE A 229 6.98 15.69 8.13
C ILE A 229 7.77 16.93 7.68
N ALA A 230 8.84 16.74 6.90
CA ALA A 230 9.63 17.85 6.37
C ALA A 230 8.77 18.82 5.55
N GLU A 231 7.91 18.30 4.66
CA GLU A 231 6.98 19.13 3.88
C GLU A 231 5.96 19.83 4.78
N TYR A 232 5.40 19.12 5.76
CA TYR A 232 4.39 19.66 6.70
C TYR A 232 4.91 20.88 7.47
N TYR A 233 6.08 20.78 8.11
CA TYR A 233 6.67 21.88 8.88
C TYR A 233 7.28 22.96 7.98
N ASN A 234 7.73 22.63 6.77
CA ASN A 234 8.18 23.63 5.80
C ASN A 234 7.03 24.53 5.29
N LEU A 235 5.78 24.11 5.45
CA LEU A 235 4.58 24.94 5.22
C LEU A 235 4.21 25.80 6.44
N GLY A 236 5.00 25.78 7.53
CA GLY A 236 4.72 26.53 8.75
C GLY A 236 3.61 25.94 9.63
N LYS A 237 3.24 24.67 9.42
CA LYS A 237 2.25 23.97 10.26
C LYS A 237 2.90 23.45 11.54
N THR A 238 2.07 23.07 12.52
CA THR A 238 2.48 22.56 13.84
C THR A 238 1.60 21.38 14.25
N ASN A 239 1.95 20.65 15.30
CA ASN A 239 1.20 19.52 15.84
C ASN A 239 1.00 18.35 14.85
N TYR A 240 2.04 17.98 14.09
CA TYR A 240 1.95 16.92 13.08
C TYR A 240 1.28 15.63 13.58
N LEU A 241 1.64 15.14 14.78
CA LEU A 241 1.07 13.91 15.34
C LEU A 241 -0.46 13.92 15.48
N LYS A 242 -1.05 15.09 15.75
CA LYS A 242 -2.49 15.26 15.97
C LYS A 242 -3.21 15.71 14.70
N GLU A 243 -2.60 16.60 13.93
CA GLU A 243 -3.28 17.35 12.86
C GLU A 243 -2.74 17.04 11.46
N GLY A 244 -1.51 16.51 11.34
CA GLY A 244 -0.83 16.30 10.07
C GLY A 244 -0.64 14.85 9.65
N ARG A 245 -0.65 13.93 10.62
CA ARG A 245 -0.27 12.54 10.41
C ARG A 245 -1.35 11.77 9.66
N SER A 246 -1.00 11.32 8.45
CA SER A 246 -1.91 10.53 7.60
C SER A 246 -2.27 9.19 8.23
N GLU A 247 -3.52 8.76 8.02
CA GLU A 247 -4.08 7.59 8.71
C GLU A 247 -3.36 6.28 8.33
N HIS A 248 -2.92 6.15 7.08
CA HIS A 248 -2.22 4.95 6.63
C HIS A 248 -0.91 4.70 7.42
N TYR A 249 -0.19 5.75 7.87
CA TYR A 249 0.99 5.56 8.73
C TYR A 249 0.63 5.01 10.11
N LYS A 250 -0.48 5.49 10.69
CA LYS A 250 -0.97 4.99 11.99
C LYS A 250 -1.37 3.53 11.89
N VAL A 251 -2.09 3.16 10.83
CA VAL A 251 -2.48 1.76 10.57
C VAL A 251 -1.25 0.87 10.38
N LEU A 252 -0.27 1.29 9.57
CA LEU A 252 0.99 0.55 9.40
C LEU A 252 1.78 0.39 10.71
N GLU A 253 1.78 1.40 11.58
CA GLU A 253 2.39 1.31 12.90
C GLU A 253 1.63 0.34 13.82
N LEU A 254 0.30 0.34 13.79
CA LEU A 254 -0.54 -0.59 14.56
C LEU A 254 -0.33 -2.04 14.12
N TRP A 255 -0.22 -2.29 12.81
CA TRP A 255 0.08 -3.62 12.27
C TRP A 255 1.37 -4.21 12.87
N LEU A 256 2.40 -3.37 13.04
CA LEU A 256 3.66 -3.76 13.65
C LEU A 256 3.51 -4.01 15.16
N LYS A 257 2.85 -3.10 15.89
CA LYS A 257 2.67 -3.19 17.36
C LYS A 257 1.81 -4.38 17.79
N SER A 258 0.87 -4.80 16.95
CA SER A 258 0.01 -5.97 17.21
C SER A 258 0.77 -7.30 17.19
N ASP A 259 2.02 -7.32 16.74
CA ASP A 259 2.84 -8.52 16.59
C ASP A 259 3.85 -8.65 17.74
N GLN A 260 3.55 -9.48 18.74
CA GLN A 260 4.39 -9.66 19.95
C GLN A 260 5.78 -10.24 19.65
N ILE A 261 6.02 -10.75 18.43
CA ILE A 261 7.26 -11.45 18.04
C ILE A 261 8.31 -10.48 17.46
N PHE A 262 7.96 -9.20 17.23
CA PHE A 262 8.76 -8.30 16.40
C PHE A 262 9.88 -7.53 17.12
N GLU A 263 10.12 -7.83 18.40
CA GLU A 263 11.28 -7.29 19.10
C GLU A 263 12.56 -7.83 18.42
N ASN A 264 13.43 -6.94 17.94
CA ASN A 264 14.85 -7.18 17.60
C ASN A 264 15.27 -7.41 16.14
N LYS A 265 14.54 -6.92 15.12
CA LYS A 265 15.17 -6.65 13.81
C LYS A 265 15.37 -5.15 13.61
N HIS A 266 16.47 -4.64 14.16
CA HIS A 266 16.94 -3.29 13.87
C HIS A 266 17.19 -3.15 12.36
N HIS A 267 16.48 -2.22 11.73
CA HIS A 267 16.80 -1.80 10.37
C HIS A 267 18.02 -0.87 10.47
N VAL A 268 19.20 -1.44 10.23
CA VAL A 268 20.49 -0.74 10.32
C VAL A 268 20.44 0.54 9.49
N GLY A 269 20.67 1.69 10.14
CA GLY A 269 20.76 3.00 9.50
C GLY A 269 19.47 3.84 9.44
N MET A 270 18.38 3.40 10.07
CA MET A 270 17.12 4.15 10.11
C MET A 270 16.62 4.37 11.53
N THR A 271 16.02 5.53 11.79
CA THR A 271 15.34 5.80 13.07
C THR A 271 14.07 4.95 13.17
N GLU A 272 13.89 4.28 14.32
CA GLU A 272 12.79 3.34 14.51
C GLU A 272 11.43 4.03 14.60
N ASP A 273 11.41 5.17 15.29
CA ASP A 273 10.30 6.10 15.35
C ASP A 273 10.31 6.99 14.10
N SER A 274 9.37 6.73 13.20
CA SER A 274 9.22 7.49 11.96
C SER A 274 8.71 8.92 12.21
N CYS A 275 8.16 9.19 13.40
CA CYS A 275 7.74 10.53 13.82
C CYS A 275 8.83 11.31 14.56
N PHE A 276 10.05 10.77 14.68
CA PHE A 276 11.17 11.42 15.37
C PHE A 276 11.34 12.90 14.99
N TRP A 277 11.32 13.20 13.69
CA TRP A 277 11.49 14.57 13.22
C TRP A 277 10.35 15.50 13.62
N ALA A 278 9.12 15.00 13.76
CA ALA A 278 8.02 15.82 14.27
C ALA A 278 8.29 16.25 15.73
N HIS A 279 8.82 15.35 16.56
CA HIS A 279 9.22 15.70 17.92
C HIS A 279 10.33 16.76 17.94
N VAL A 280 11.31 16.67 17.05
CA VAL A 280 12.39 17.67 16.91
C VAL A 280 11.84 19.05 16.49
N GLU A 281 10.88 19.10 15.57
CA GLU A 281 10.27 20.36 15.12
C GLU A 281 9.46 21.02 16.25
N GLU A 282 8.64 20.26 16.97
CA GLU A 282 7.90 20.77 18.15
C GLU A 282 8.84 21.27 19.25
N ALA A 283 9.98 20.60 19.45
CA ALA A 283 10.99 21.02 20.40
C ALA A 283 11.70 22.31 19.94
N ASN A 284 11.99 22.46 18.65
CA ASN A 284 12.51 23.72 18.09
C ASN A 284 11.52 24.88 18.24
N ILE A 285 10.23 24.64 17.98
CA ILE A 285 9.15 25.63 18.18
C ILE A 285 9.11 26.04 19.65
N SER A 286 9.19 25.07 20.57
CA SER A 286 9.21 25.32 22.01
C SER A 286 10.43 26.17 22.43
N CYS A 287 11.61 25.93 21.85
CA CYS A 287 12.78 26.80 22.06
C CYS A 287 12.54 28.23 21.55
N GLY A 288 11.87 28.40 20.42
CA GLY A 288 11.50 29.72 19.88
C GLY A 288 10.60 30.50 20.86
N VAL A 289 9.52 29.87 21.32
CA VAL A 289 8.57 30.46 22.28
C VAL A 289 9.24 30.93 23.58
N LEU A 290 10.29 30.23 24.03
CA LEU A 290 11.05 30.61 25.22
C LEU A 290 12.00 31.79 24.99
N LYS A 291 12.52 31.95 23.76
CA LYS A 291 13.43 33.03 23.36
C LYS A 291 12.70 34.35 23.07
N ASP A 292 11.48 34.28 22.54
CA ASP A 292 10.71 35.46 22.11
C ASP A 292 10.31 36.38 23.28
N GLY A 293 10.46 35.93 24.54
CA GLY A 293 10.35 36.76 25.74
C GLY A 293 8.92 37.13 26.16
N GLU A 294 7.97 37.13 25.21
CA GLU A 294 6.56 37.50 25.36
C GLU A 294 5.71 36.48 26.15
N THR A 295 6.25 35.28 26.38
CA THR A 295 5.55 34.19 27.06
C THR A 295 5.47 34.41 28.59
N GLY A 296 4.27 34.22 29.17
CA GLY A 296 4.06 34.34 30.62
C GLY A 296 4.83 33.28 31.44
N PRO A 297 5.10 33.52 32.74
CA PRO A 297 5.93 32.62 33.56
C PRO A 297 5.45 31.16 33.61
N ARG A 298 4.12 30.95 33.76
CA ARG A 298 3.52 29.61 33.79
C ARG A 298 3.65 28.87 32.46
N ASP A 299 3.48 29.57 31.34
CA ASP A 299 3.61 28.98 30.01
C ASP A 299 5.08 28.67 29.68
N LYS A 300 6.02 29.47 30.19
CA LYS A 300 7.46 29.18 30.12
C LYS A 300 7.81 27.89 30.87
N GLU A 301 7.33 27.72 32.10
CA GLU A 301 7.54 26.51 32.90
C GLU A 301 7.00 25.26 32.17
N ARG A 302 5.76 25.31 31.69
CA ARG A 302 5.16 24.22 30.92
C ARG A 302 5.91 23.91 29.62
N THR A 303 6.47 24.92 28.96
CA THR A 303 7.24 24.74 27.72
C THR A 303 8.61 24.10 28.02
N LEU A 304 9.24 24.46 29.15
CA LEU A 304 10.46 23.82 29.63
C LEU A 304 10.22 22.35 30.00
N GLU A 305 9.10 22.02 30.65
CA GLU A 305 8.73 20.63 30.95
C GLU A 305 8.67 19.77 29.68
N LYS A 306 8.02 20.27 28.61
CA LYS A 306 7.98 19.56 27.32
C LYS A 306 9.38 19.34 26.71
N LEU A 307 10.28 20.29 26.87
CA LEU A 307 11.66 20.15 26.40
C LEU A 307 12.43 19.09 27.19
N VAL A 308 12.19 19.00 28.50
CA VAL A 308 12.75 17.94 29.37
C VAL A 308 12.19 16.57 28.98
N GLU A 309 10.89 16.47 28.71
CA GLU A 309 10.26 15.25 28.22
C GLU A 309 10.89 14.78 26.90
N PHE A 310 11.11 15.72 25.97
CA PHE A 310 11.77 15.42 24.70
C PHE A 310 13.23 14.97 24.88
N GLU A 311 13.99 15.63 25.77
CA GLU A 311 15.35 15.20 26.14
C GLU A 311 15.36 13.75 26.67
N ASN A 312 14.43 13.41 27.56
CA ASN A 312 14.33 12.06 28.12
C ASN A 312 13.96 11.02 27.05
N TYR A 313 13.00 11.35 26.18
CA TYR A 313 12.63 10.52 25.02
C TYR A 313 13.85 10.26 24.13
N LEU A 314 14.61 11.30 23.80
CA LEU A 314 15.78 11.18 22.95
C LEU A 314 16.86 10.31 23.60
N MET A 315 17.17 10.56 24.87
CA MET A 315 18.19 9.78 25.58
C MET A 315 17.82 8.30 25.65
N SER A 316 16.55 7.98 25.94
CA SER A 316 16.05 6.59 25.89
C SER A 316 16.21 5.97 24.49
N SER A 317 15.97 6.76 23.45
CA SER A 317 16.05 6.31 22.07
C SER A 317 17.52 6.06 21.64
N ILE A 318 18.46 6.87 22.14
CA ILE A 318 19.91 6.70 21.97
C ILE A 318 20.39 5.44 22.70
N GLU A 319 19.99 5.25 23.97
CA GLU A 319 20.37 4.06 24.77
C GLU A 319 19.89 2.75 24.11
N LYS A 320 18.78 2.80 23.35
CA LYS A 320 18.22 1.67 22.58
C LYS A 320 18.80 1.52 21.17
N TYR A 321 19.75 2.36 20.75
CA TYR A 321 20.28 2.38 19.37
C TYR A 321 19.18 2.55 18.30
N SER A 322 18.08 3.23 18.65
CA SER A 322 16.89 3.36 17.82
C SER A 322 16.86 4.64 16.98
N VAL A 323 17.91 5.46 17.05
CA VAL A 323 18.06 6.74 16.33
C VAL A 323 19.24 6.65 15.38
N SER A 324 19.05 7.07 14.13
CA SER A 324 20.11 7.08 13.12
C SER A 324 21.24 8.07 13.46
N THR A 325 22.46 7.75 13.05
CA THR A 325 23.65 8.58 13.27
C THR A 325 23.56 9.94 12.57
N GLU A 326 22.82 10.02 11.46
CA GLU A 326 22.63 11.24 10.66
C GLU A 326 21.95 12.38 11.43
N VAL A 327 21.16 12.05 12.46
CA VAL A 327 20.49 13.04 13.32
C VAL A 327 21.50 14.00 13.92
N PHE A 328 22.70 13.51 14.22
CA PHE A 328 23.76 14.27 14.85
C PHE A 328 24.73 14.92 13.86
N SER A 329 24.44 14.89 12.56
CA SER A 329 25.26 15.55 11.55
C SER A 329 25.28 17.06 11.77
N GLU A 330 26.44 17.68 11.52
CA GLU A 330 26.58 19.13 11.66
C GLU A 330 25.59 19.86 10.74
N GLY A 331 24.92 20.89 11.28
CA GLY A 331 23.91 21.65 10.56
C GLY A 331 22.54 20.95 10.42
N SER A 332 22.32 19.80 11.06
CA SER A 332 20.98 19.19 11.12
C SER A 332 19.99 20.03 11.93
N THR A 333 18.70 19.89 11.65
CA THR A 333 17.63 20.55 12.43
C THR A 333 17.65 20.12 13.90
N PHE A 334 18.11 18.90 14.19
CA PHE A 334 18.33 18.43 15.55
C PHE A 334 19.49 19.17 16.24
N MET A 335 20.62 19.36 15.54
CA MET A 335 21.76 20.07 16.11
C MET A 335 21.42 21.55 16.38
N LYS A 336 20.54 22.16 15.58
CA LYS A 336 19.99 23.49 15.87
C LYS A 336 19.20 23.50 17.18
N TRP A 337 18.28 22.54 17.36
CA TRP A 337 17.54 22.39 18.62
C TRP A 337 18.51 22.25 19.81
N TRP A 338 19.53 21.41 19.68
CA TRP A 338 20.49 21.17 20.76
C TRP A 338 21.21 22.44 21.22
N GLN A 339 21.68 23.28 20.29
CA GLN A 339 22.33 24.55 20.61
C GLN A 339 21.37 25.52 21.30
N ASP A 340 20.13 25.58 20.83
CA ASP A 340 19.10 26.43 21.41
C ASP A 340 18.73 25.96 22.82
N TYR A 341 18.57 24.66 22.98
CA TYR A 341 18.20 24.03 24.23
C TYR A 341 19.26 24.24 25.32
N ILE A 342 20.54 24.00 25.01
CA ILE A 342 21.61 24.20 26.00
C ILE A 342 21.76 25.67 26.39
N THR A 343 21.52 26.59 25.46
CA THR A 343 21.52 28.04 25.73
C THR A 343 20.39 28.41 26.69
N ILE A 344 19.20 27.85 26.49
CA ILE A 344 18.02 28.07 27.36
C ILE A 344 18.24 27.48 28.76
N ARG A 345 18.82 26.28 28.86
CA ARG A 345 19.09 25.61 30.14
C ARG A 345 20.25 26.22 30.93
N GLY A 346 21.18 26.89 30.22
CA GLY A 346 22.36 27.51 30.79
C GLY A 346 23.55 26.55 30.92
N ASN A 347 24.76 27.12 30.96
CA ASN A 347 26.03 26.38 30.91
C ASN A 347 26.28 25.44 32.09
N SER A 348 25.55 25.59 33.21
CA SER A 348 25.63 24.72 34.38
C SER A 348 24.69 23.52 34.31
N TYR A 349 23.88 23.41 33.26
CA TYR A 349 22.97 22.28 33.11
C TYR A 349 23.74 21.01 32.72
N GLU A 350 23.57 19.97 33.52
CA GLU A 350 24.13 18.64 33.26
C GLU A 350 23.02 17.60 33.24
N SER A 351 23.10 16.71 32.25
CA SER A 351 22.23 15.57 32.08
C SER A 351 23.02 14.42 31.43
N LYS A 352 22.37 13.26 31.30
CA LYS A 352 22.92 12.17 30.49
C LYS A 352 23.16 12.60 29.04
N LEU A 353 22.26 13.40 28.48
CA LEU A 353 22.36 13.89 27.11
C LEU A 353 23.49 14.91 26.96
N THR A 354 23.67 15.84 27.90
CA THR A 354 24.81 16.78 27.86
C THR A 354 26.15 16.04 27.86
N SER A 355 26.28 15.03 28.72
CA SER A 355 27.46 14.17 28.80
C SER A 355 27.71 13.42 27.48
N PHE A 356 26.66 12.83 26.89
CA PHE A 356 26.74 12.15 25.60
C PHE A 356 27.19 13.09 24.48
N MET A 357 26.60 14.29 24.39
CA MET A 357 26.90 15.27 23.34
C MET A 357 28.32 15.84 23.46
N LYS A 358 28.84 16.02 24.68
CA LYS A 358 30.25 16.41 24.94
C LYS A 358 31.22 15.33 24.45
N ASN A 359 31.02 14.08 24.86
CA ASN A 359 31.88 12.96 24.47
C ASN A 359 31.91 12.72 22.96
N LYS A 360 30.78 12.95 22.27
CA LYS A 360 30.71 12.85 20.80
C LYS A 360 31.57 13.91 20.10
N LYS A 361 31.58 15.14 20.61
CA LYS A 361 32.42 16.23 20.09
C LYS A 361 33.91 15.88 20.19
N GLU A 362 34.32 15.23 21.29
CA GLU A 362 35.69 14.77 21.51
C GLU A 362 36.06 13.55 20.64
N SER A 363 35.08 12.69 20.34
CA SER A 363 35.28 11.44 19.57
C SER A 363 35.20 11.60 18.04
N SER A 364 35.06 12.83 17.53
CA SER A 364 34.92 13.12 16.09
C SER A 364 36.13 12.71 15.23
N GLY A 365 37.22 12.24 15.85
CA GLY A 365 38.35 11.58 15.20
C GLY A 365 38.32 10.05 15.11
N SER A 366 37.36 9.34 15.73
CA SER A 366 37.41 7.86 15.88
C SER A 366 36.13 7.11 15.47
N MET A 367 34.99 7.78 15.32
CA MET A 367 33.70 7.11 15.08
C MET A 367 33.44 6.64 13.64
N VAL A 368 34.42 6.75 12.73
CA VAL A 368 34.35 6.24 11.34
C VAL A 368 34.53 4.71 11.29
N LEU A 369 35.02 4.08 12.35
CA LEU A 369 35.40 2.65 12.35
C LEU A 369 34.26 1.67 12.70
N MET A 370 33.12 2.12 13.23
CA MET A 370 32.00 1.23 13.60
C MET A 370 31.04 0.93 12.43
N GLU A 371 31.04 1.74 11.37
CA GLU A 371 30.11 1.57 10.24
C GLU A 371 30.49 0.46 9.24
N TYR A 372 31.73 -0.04 9.26
CA TYR A 372 32.18 -1.05 8.27
C TYR A 372 31.98 -2.52 8.66
N LYS A 373 31.51 -2.84 9.87
CA LYS A 373 31.28 -4.25 10.28
C LYS A 373 29.84 -4.75 10.09
N SER A 374 28.88 -3.90 9.72
CA SER A 374 27.46 -4.30 9.58
C SER A 374 26.94 -4.30 8.13
N CYS A 375 27.78 -4.11 7.12
CA CYS A 375 27.40 -4.23 5.71
C CYS A 375 27.26 -5.70 5.31
N GLY A 376 26.27 -6.38 5.89
CA GLY A 376 25.67 -7.56 5.29
C GLY A 376 24.88 -7.13 4.07
N THR A 377 25.39 -7.45 2.90
CA THR A 377 24.66 -7.37 1.63
C THR A 377 23.36 -8.17 1.75
N TYR A 378 22.21 -7.49 1.73
CA TYR A 378 20.95 -8.15 1.47
C TYR A 378 20.73 -8.21 -0.04
N THR A 379 21.00 -9.39 -0.61
CA THR A 379 20.30 -9.89 -1.79
C THR A 379 18.84 -10.12 -1.40
N PHE A 380 17.92 -9.46 -2.10
CA PHE A 380 16.47 -9.64 -1.98
C PHE A 380 15.94 -10.77 -2.86
#